data_AF-A0A539EHD0-F1
#
_entry.id   AF-A0A539EHD0-F1
#
_cell.length_a   1.000
_cell.length_b   1.000
_cell.length_c   1.000
_cell.angle_alpha   90.00
_cell.angle_beta   90.00
_cell.angle_gamma   90.00
#
_symmetry.space_group_name_H-M   'P 1'
#
loop_
_entity.id
_entity.type
_entity.pdbx_description
1 polymer ?
#
loop_
_entity_poly.entity_id
_entity_poly.type
_entity_poly.pdbx_seq_one_letter_code
_entity_poly.pdbx_strand_id
1 'polypeptide(L)'
;MNIGSALLALTLLAPAAGAQGLGVAPTPYAVAPATVAVSTQSLLGIPMPLEGGPWVIGDVQFTGYKSVSLYVLQNKVRARRGTLFTPSDVTVDLDGLKAMPAVVAAEAQLYGIAEEAVPENYRSIAVSTMMVRVVYRLTEKELTLPGLG
;
A
#
# COMPACT_ATOMS: atom_id res chain seq x y z
N MET A 1 -7.98 -53.79 -31.28
CA MET A 1 -8.92 -54.59 -30.45
C MET A 1 -8.80 -54.05 -29.03
N ASN A 2 -9.82 -53.60 -28.32
CA ASN A 2 -11.26 -53.60 -28.53
C ASN A 2 -11.88 -52.61 -27.52
N ILE A 3 -12.88 -51.84 -27.97
CA ILE A 3 -14.15 -51.48 -27.29
C ILE A 3 -14.03 -50.70 -25.95
N GLY A 4 -14.61 -49.52 -25.73
CA GLY A 4 -15.82 -48.92 -26.26
C GLY A 4 -16.88 -48.76 -25.15
N SER A 5 -17.49 -47.57 -25.08
CA SER A 5 -18.83 -47.30 -24.48
C SER A 5 -18.95 -47.35 -22.94
N ALA A 6 -19.79 -46.62 -22.21
CA ALA A 6 -20.95 -45.74 -22.45
C ALA A 6 -21.06 -44.78 -21.22
N LEU A 7 -21.44 -43.50 -21.31
CA LEU A 7 -22.79 -42.93 -21.49
C LEU A 7 -23.79 -43.33 -20.38
N LEU A 8 -24.32 -42.35 -19.63
CA LEU A 8 -25.71 -42.21 -19.13
C LEU A 8 -25.76 -41.06 -18.09
N ALA A 9 -26.35 -39.90 -18.40
CA ALA A 9 -27.78 -39.54 -18.28
C ALA A 9 -28.18 -39.20 -16.82
N LEU A 10 -28.29 -37.92 -16.44
CA LEU A 10 -29.46 -37.02 -16.51
C LEU A 10 -30.64 -37.43 -15.60
N THR A 11 -31.31 -36.43 -15.02
CA THR A 11 -32.62 -36.41 -14.29
C THR A 11 -32.54 -36.46 -12.75
N LEU A 12 -33.37 -35.80 -11.94
CA LEU A 12 -34.42 -34.76 -12.07
C LEU A 12 -34.86 -34.40 -10.61
N LEU A 13 -35.67 -33.33 -10.48
CA LEU A 13 -36.66 -33.05 -9.41
C LEU A 13 -36.25 -32.29 -8.12
N ALA A 14 -36.64 -31.00 -8.07
CA ALA A 14 -37.32 -30.35 -6.93
C ALA A 14 -38.81 -30.79 -6.87
N PRO A 15 -39.76 -30.33 -6.01
CA PRO A 15 -39.76 -29.25 -4.97
C PRO A 15 -40.56 -29.59 -3.65
N ALA A 16 -40.66 -28.64 -2.70
CA ALA A 16 -41.83 -28.31 -1.83
C ALA A 16 -41.36 -27.43 -0.65
N ALA A 17 -41.69 -26.13 -0.56
CA ALA A 17 -42.98 -25.51 -0.19
C ALA A 17 -43.27 -25.49 1.33
N GLY A 18 -43.30 -24.27 1.90
CA GLY A 18 -44.24 -23.90 2.97
C GLY A 18 -43.63 -23.44 4.30
N ALA A 19 -43.69 -22.12 4.57
CA ALA A 19 -44.19 -21.57 5.84
C ALA A 19 -44.33 -20.03 5.74
N GLN A 20 -45.57 -19.56 5.91
CA GLN A 20 -45.96 -18.15 5.96
C GLN A 20 -45.73 -17.59 7.36
N GLY A 21 -45.31 -16.33 7.46
CA GLY A 21 -45.21 -15.57 8.72
C GLY A 21 -45.54 -14.10 8.49
N LEU A 22 -46.44 -13.58 9.31
CA LEU A 22 -47.21 -12.33 9.16
C LEU A 22 -46.39 -11.05 9.40
N GLY A 23 -46.67 -10.04 8.55
CA GLY A 23 -46.98 -8.66 8.96
C GLY A 23 -45.88 -7.78 9.57
N VAL A 24 -45.38 -6.81 8.79
CA VAL A 24 -45.10 -5.42 9.21
C VAL A 24 -44.95 -4.54 7.96
N ALA A 25 -45.55 -3.34 7.99
CA ALA A 25 -45.64 -2.40 6.87
C ALA A 25 -44.25 -1.88 6.42
N PRO A 26 -44.01 -1.66 5.10
CA PRO A 26 -42.76 -1.11 4.62
C PRO A 26 -42.74 0.41 4.83
N THR A 27 -41.96 0.87 5.81
CA THR A 27 -41.46 2.25 5.80
C THR A 27 -40.26 2.30 4.85
N PRO A 28 -40.24 3.18 3.83
CA PRO A 28 -39.09 3.33 2.96
C PRO A 28 -38.03 4.18 3.67
N TYR A 29 -37.33 3.59 4.64
CA TYR A 29 -36.04 4.13 5.02
C TYR A 29 -35.04 3.71 3.93
N ALA A 30 -34.80 4.63 3.00
CA ALA A 30 -33.69 4.56 2.07
C ALA A 30 -32.39 4.56 2.90
N VAL A 31 -31.90 3.37 3.24
CA VAL A 31 -30.58 3.20 3.82
C VAL A 31 -29.59 3.52 2.70
N ALA A 32 -29.08 4.75 2.70
CA ALA A 32 -28.00 5.12 1.82
C ALA A 32 -26.86 4.10 2.03
N PRO A 33 -26.30 3.50 0.96
CA PRO A 33 -25.15 2.63 1.11
C PRO A 33 -24.02 3.49 1.69
N ALA A 34 -23.68 3.25 2.96
CA ALA A 34 -22.48 3.81 3.55
C ALA A 34 -21.29 3.24 2.77
N THR A 35 -20.76 4.05 1.86
CA THR A 35 -19.50 3.77 1.20
C THR A 35 -18.43 3.87 2.28
N VAL A 36 -18.06 2.73 2.85
CA VAL A 36 -16.94 2.64 3.78
C VAL A 36 -15.70 3.01 2.97
N ALA A 37 -15.17 4.22 3.21
CA ALA A 37 -13.88 4.61 2.68
C ALA A 37 -12.84 3.67 3.29
N VAL A 38 -12.43 2.65 2.53
CA VAL A 38 -11.34 1.75 2.92
C VAL A 38 -10.07 2.58 2.95
N SER A 39 -9.61 2.93 4.15
CA SER A 39 -8.31 3.58 4.34
C SER A 39 -7.20 2.63 3.90
N THR A 40 -6.61 2.90 2.74
CA THR A 40 -5.49 2.14 2.17
C THR A 40 -4.22 2.21 3.02
N GLN A 41 -4.18 3.08 4.03
CA GLN A 41 -3.07 3.20 4.98
C GLN A 41 -2.81 1.92 5.77
N SER A 42 -3.85 1.12 6.06
CA SER A 42 -3.68 -0.16 6.77
C SER A 42 -2.86 -1.20 5.98
N LEU A 43 -2.70 -1.00 4.66
CA LEU A 43 -1.90 -1.88 3.81
C LEU A 43 -0.40 -1.50 3.78
N LEU A 44 -0.02 -0.35 4.36
CA LEU A 44 1.36 0.12 4.35
C LEU A 44 2.24 -0.57 5.39
N GLY A 45 1.65 -1.00 6.51
CA GLY A 45 2.32 -1.68 7.62
C GLY A 45 2.03 -1.01 8.96
N ILE A 46 2.86 -1.31 9.96
CA ILE A 46 2.73 -0.76 11.33
C ILE A 46 3.46 0.59 11.38
N PRO A 47 2.82 1.73 11.68
CA PRO A 47 3.50 3.02 11.69
C PRO A 47 4.64 3.07 12.71
N MET A 48 5.79 3.62 12.31
CA MET A 48 7.00 3.72 13.11
C MET A 48 7.49 5.18 13.21
N PRO A 49 8.08 5.59 14.36
CA PRO A 49 8.64 6.93 14.51
C PRO A 49 9.93 7.11 13.70
N LEU A 50 10.12 8.27 13.07
CA LEU A 50 11.33 8.63 12.30
C LEU A 50 12.57 8.90 13.15
N GLU A 51 12.42 9.04 14.47
CA GLU A 51 13.54 9.32 15.39
C GLU A 51 14.11 8.05 16.04
N GLY A 52 13.44 6.91 15.89
CA GLY A 52 13.76 5.70 16.65
C GLY A 52 14.89 4.84 16.11
N GLY A 53 15.54 5.20 14.99
CA GLY A 53 16.40 4.30 14.22
C GLY A 53 17.65 3.82 14.94
N PRO A 54 18.44 2.93 14.30
CA PRO A 54 18.42 2.57 12.89
C PRO A 54 17.46 1.42 12.53
N TRP A 55 17.08 1.32 11.26
CA TRP A 55 16.22 0.25 10.73
C TRP A 55 16.87 -0.44 9.54
N VAL A 56 16.37 -1.61 9.19
CA VAL A 56 16.69 -2.24 7.90
C VAL A 56 15.54 -2.03 6.93
N ILE A 57 15.83 -1.50 5.75
CA ILE A 57 14.81 -1.21 4.73
C ILE A 57 14.36 -2.49 4.04
N GLY A 58 13.07 -2.81 4.10
CA GLY A 58 12.44 -3.89 3.34
C GLY A 58 11.87 -3.41 2.00
N ASP A 59 11.34 -2.18 1.97
CA ASP A 59 10.68 -1.63 0.77
C ASP A 59 10.78 -0.10 0.72
N VAL A 60 10.74 0.47 -0.48
CA VAL A 60 10.78 1.92 -0.71
C VAL A 60 9.69 2.30 -1.70
N GLN A 61 8.77 3.16 -1.27
CA GLN A 61 7.63 3.60 -2.05
C GLN A 61 7.62 5.11 -2.21
N PHE A 62 7.09 5.56 -3.34
CA PHE A 62 6.91 6.98 -3.66
C PHE A 62 5.45 7.23 -4.00
N THR A 63 4.93 8.37 -3.56
CA THR A 63 3.55 8.80 -3.84
C THR A 63 3.50 10.29 -4.15
N GLY A 64 2.48 10.73 -4.88
CA GLY A 64 2.26 12.16 -5.18
C GLY A 64 3.14 12.74 -6.30
N TYR A 65 4.01 11.93 -6.89
CA TYR A 65 4.74 12.31 -8.10
C TYR A 65 3.84 12.22 -9.34
N LYS A 66 4.05 13.11 -10.31
CA LYS A 66 3.26 13.21 -11.55
C LYS A 66 4.16 13.26 -12.77
N SER A 67 5.11 14.19 -12.75
CA SER A 67 6.00 14.52 -13.86
C SER A 67 7.39 13.90 -13.71
N VAL A 68 7.81 13.64 -12.47
CA VAL A 68 9.11 13.00 -12.19
C VAL A 68 8.97 11.48 -12.31
N SER A 69 9.88 10.84 -13.06
CA SER A 69 9.86 9.39 -13.19
C SER A 69 10.31 8.70 -11.88
N LEU A 70 9.73 7.54 -11.60
CA LEU A 70 10.08 6.73 -10.43
C LEU A 70 11.59 6.41 -10.37
N TYR A 71 12.22 6.15 -11.53
CA TYR A 71 13.65 5.89 -11.63
C TYR A 71 14.50 7.07 -11.12
N VAL A 72 14.12 8.30 -11.46
CA VAL A 72 14.82 9.50 -10.98
C VAL A 72 14.67 9.66 -9.48
N LEU A 73 13.47 9.42 -8.95
CA LEU A 73 13.21 9.47 -7.50
C LEU A 73 14.03 8.44 -6.73
N GLN A 74 14.06 7.19 -7.21
CA GLN A 74 14.86 6.12 -6.62
C GLN A 74 16.35 6.48 -6.60
N ASN A 75 16.88 7.09 -7.66
CA ASN A 75 18.28 7.51 -7.73
C ASN A 75 18.60 8.71 -6.82
N LYS A 76 17.60 9.44 -6.32
CA LYS A 76 17.81 10.59 -5.43
C LYS A 76 17.86 10.24 -3.95
N VAL A 77 17.28 9.10 -3.56
CA VAL A 77 17.30 8.63 -2.17
C VAL A 77 18.39 7.60 -1.96
N ARG A 78 18.87 7.46 -0.73
CA ARG A 78 19.80 6.44 -0.24
C ARG A 78 19.11 5.19 0.22
N ALA A 79 17.84 5.28 0.63
CA ALA A 79 17.05 4.11 1.04
C ALA A 79 17.09 3.02 -0.04
N ARG A 80 17.63 1.85 0.31
CA ARG A 80 17.69 0.66 -0.55
C ARG A 80 17.32 -0.57 0.26
N ARG A 81 16.58 -1.49 -0.37
CA ARG A 81 16.21 -2.76 0.26
C ARG A 81 17.45 -3.50 0.78
N GLY A 82 17.36 -4.02 2.00
CA GLY A 82 18.40 -4.76 2.70
C GLY A 82 19.50 -3.90 3.34
N THR A 83 19.41 -2.57 3.26
CA THR A 83 20.42 -1.67 3.85
C THR A 83 19.97 -1.16 5.21
N LEU A 84 20.97 -0.92 6.09
CA LEU A 84 20.76 -0.22 7.34
C LEU A 84 20.54 1.28 7.04
N PHE A 85 19.53 1.85 7.67
CA PHE A 85 19.06 3.19 7.38
C PHE A 85 18.81 3.95 8.67
N THR A 86 19.30 5.18 8.74
CA THR A 86 19.31 6.00 9.95
C THR A 86 18.39 7.22 9.83
N PRO A 87 18.01 7.87 10.93
CA PRO A 87 17.28 9.14 10.87
C PRO A 87 18.00 10.20 10.03
N SER A 88 19.34 10.26 10.10
CA SER A 88 20.14 11.18 9.29
C SER A 88 20.04 10.89 7.79
N ASP A 89 19.92 9.62 7.40
CA ASP A 89 19.70 9.26 6.00
C ASP A 89 18.31 9.70 5.51
N VAL A 90 17.28 9.68 6.37
CA VAL A 90 15.95 10.25 6.06
C VAL A 90 16.10 11.73 5.72
N THR A 91 16.82 12.49 6.53
CA THR A 91 17.05 13.93 6.30
C THR A 91 17.75 14.16 4.96
N VAL A 92 18.83 13.41 4.69
CA VAL A 92 19.58 13.52 3.42
C VAL A 92 18.69 13.19 2.22
N ASP A 93 17.84 12.17 2.33
CA ASP A 93 16.92 11.78 1.27
C ASP A 93 15.87 12.85 1.02
N LEU A 94 15.28 13.41 2.07
CA LEU A 94 14.30 14.49 1.96
C LEU A 94 14.92 15.75 1.34
N ASP A 95 16.13 16.10 1.72
CA ASP A 95 16.86 17.24 1.14
C ASP A 95 17.20 16.99 -0.33
N GLY A 96 17.63 15.77 -0.67
CA GLY A 96 17.88 15.36 -2.06
C GLY A 96 16.64 15.41 -2.95
N LEU A 97 15.48 15.04 -2.41
CA LEU A 97 14.19 15.13 -3.10
C LEU A 97 13.72 16.59 -3.24
N LYS A 98 13.84 17.41 -2.19
CA LYS A 98 13.49 18.85 -2.21
C LYS A 98 14.38 19.67 -3.14
N ALA A 99 15.62 19.24 -3.38
CA ALA A 99 16.53 19.88 -4.32
C ALA A 99 16.11 19.71 -5.79
N MET A 100 15.08 18.90 -6.08
CA MET A 100 14.58 18.71 -7.43
C MET A 100 13.69 19.89 -7.87
N PRO A 101 13.88 20.49 -9.06
CA PRO A 101 13.11 21.66 -9.50
C PRO A 101 11.60 21.46 -9.58
N ALA A 102 11.15 20.22 -9.79
CA ALA A 102 9.74 19.87 -9.91
C ALA A 102 9.05 19.62 -8.55
N VAL A 103 9.81 19.53 -7.45
CA VAL A 103 9.28 19.16 -6.12
C VAL A 103 9.12 20.40 -5.27
N VAL A 104 7.92 20.62 -4.74
CA VAL A 104 7.58 21.73 -3.82
C VAL A 104 7.77 21.29 -2.37
N ALA A 105 7.34 20.08 -2.04
CA ALA A 105 7.50 19.50 -0.71
C ALA A 105 7.76 18.00 -0.79
N ALA A 106 8.47 17.49 0.20
CA ALA A 106 8.72 16.07 0.39
C ALA A 106 8.61 15.71 1.87
N GLU A 107 7.90 14.63 2.16
CA GLU A 107 7.70 14.06 3.49
C GLU A 107 8.04 12.57 3.46
N ALA A 108 8.47 12.02 4.60
CA ALA A 108 8.77 10.60 4.75
C ALA A 108 7.91 10.00 5.86
N GLN A 109 7.48 8.77 5.68
CA GLN A 109 6.77 7.97 6.69
C GLN A 109 7.38 6.57 6.72
N LEU A 110 7.52 6.00 7.92
CA LEU A 110 8.04 4.65 8.12
C LEU A 110 6.94 3.70 8.59
N TYR A 111 6.97 2.49 8.04
CA TYR A 111 6.05 1.42 8.41
C TYR A 111 6.82 0.11 8.59
N GLY A 112 6.67 -0.56 9.72
CA GLY A 112 7.15 -1.93 9.91
C GLY A 112 6.39 -2.91 9.02
N ILE A 113 7.12 -3.80 8.33
CA ILE A 113 6.56 -4.83 7.46
C ILE A 113 6.44 -6.12 8.27
N ALA A 114 5.21 -6.51 8.61
CA ALA A 114 5.00 -7.57 9.60
C ALA A 114 5.56 -8.95 9.18
N GLU A 115 5.64 -9.19 7.87
CA GLU A 115 6.04 -10.47 7.29
C GLU A 115 7.55 -10.54 6.99
N GLU A 116 8.27 -9.42 7.08
CA GLU A 116 9.71 -9.37 6.77
C GLU A 116 10.54 -9.14 8.04
N ALA A 117 11.23 -10.19 8.48
CA ALA A 117 12.14 -10.13 9.62
C ALA A 117 13.47 -9.45 9.24
N VAL A 118 14.08 -8.75 10.20
CA VAL A 118 15.41 -8.16 10.01
C VAL A 118 16.47 -9.25 9.75
N PRO A 119 17.32 -9.08 8.72
CA PRO A 119 18.46 -9.97 8.45
C PRO A 119 19.37 -10.15 9.67
N GLU A 120 19.89 -11.36 9.85
CA GLU A 120 20.61 -11.76 11.07
C GLU A 120 21.80 -10.86 11.40
N ASN A 121 22.53 -10.41 10.38
CA ASN A 121 23.67 -9.51 10.49
C ASN A 121 23.34 -8.12 11.03
N TYR A 122 22.06 -7.72 11.04
CA TYR A 122 21.62 -6.41 11.54
C TYR A 122 20.76 -6.49 12.81
N ARG A 123 20.45 -7.69 13.32
CA ARG A 123 19.55 -7.88 14.48
C ARG A 123 20.03 -7.22 15.77
N SER A 124 21.34 -7.09 15.95
CA SER A 124 21.93 -6.45 17.14
C SER A 124 21.98 -4.92 17.06
N ILE A 125 21.75 -4.34 15.87
CA ILE A 125 21.91 -2.91 15.61
C ILE A 125 20.54 -2.26 15.35
N ALA A 126 19.65 -2.95 14.63
CA ALA A 126 18.35 -2.42 14.28
C ALA A 126 17.44 -2.31 15.52
N VAL A 127 16.71 -1.20 15.63
CA VAL A 127 15.75 -0.97 16.71
C VAL A 127 14.51 -1.86 16.62
N SER A 128 14.21 -2.34 15.41
CA SER A 128 13.02 -3.13 15.10
C SER A 128 13.42 -4.57 14.80
N THR A 129 12.57 -5.52 15.20
CA THR A 129 12.70 -6.93 14.80
C THR A 129 12.24 -7.17 13.36
N MET A 130 11.54 -6.20 12.77
CA MET A 130 10.95 -6.24 11.44
C MET A 130 11.64 -5.22 10.52
N MET A 131 11.76 -5.55 9.24
CA MET A 131 12.19 -4.61 8.22
C MET A 131 11.14 -3.50 8.06
N VAL A 132 11.58 -2.33 7.61
CA VAL A 132 10.71 -1.16 7.46
C VAL A 132 10.53 -0.78 6.00
N ARG A 133 9.32 -0.36 5.66
CA ARG A 133 8.96 0.33 4.43
C ARG A 133 9.09 1.84 4.63
N VAL A 134 9.84 2.50 3.76
CA VAL A 134 9.88 3.96 3.69
C VAL A 134 8.91 4.41 2.60
N VAL A 135 8.00 5.31 2.94
CA VAL A 135 7.08 5.93 2.00
C VAL A 135 7.41 7.41 1.90
N TYR A 136 7.87 7.84 0.73
CA TYR A 136 8.08 9.26 0.42
C TYR A 136 6.82 9.82 -0.24
N ARG A 137 6.27 10.88 0.35
CA ARG A 137 5.16 11.65 -0.22
C ARG A 137 5.70 12.94 -0.81
N LEU A 138 5.48 13.12 -2.10
CA LEU A 138 5.94 14.27 -2.87
C LEU A 138 4.76 15.16 -3.22
N THR A 139 4.97 16.46 -3.13
CA THR A 139 4.09 17.48 -3.70
C THR A 139 4.84 18.14 -4.84
N GLU A 140 4.42 17.90 -6.08
CA GLU A 140 5.04 18.49 -7.26
C GLU A 140 4.44 19.85 -7.63
N LYS A 141 5.24 20.67 -8.31
CA LYS A 141 4.79 21.92 -8.91
C LYS A 141 3.86 21.61 -10.07
N GLU A 142 2.74 22.33 -10.15
CA GLU A 142 1.83 22.18 -11.27
C GLU A 142 2.49 22.71 -12.56
N LEU A 143 2.58 21.83 -13.56
CA LEU A 143 3.06 22.19 -14.90
C LEU A 143 1.91 22.85 -15.65
N THR A 144 1.65 24.13 -15.37
CA THR A 144 0.77 24.93 -16.22
C THR A 144 1.58 25.39 -17.44
N LEU A 145 1.10 25.04 -18.63
CA LEU A 145 1.59 25.65 -19.87
C LEU A 145 1.05 27.09 -19.92
N PRO A 146 1.91 28.11 -20.00
CA PRO A 146 1.43 29.48 -20.15
C PRO A 146 0.67 29.60 -21.48
N GLY A 147 -0.65 29.88 -21.42
CA GLY A 147 -1.46 30.19 -22.60
C GLY A 147 -2.62 29.24 -22.94
N LEU A 148 -2.98 28.28 -22.08
CA LEU A 148 -4.19 27.45 -22.23
C LEU A 148 -5.06 27.54 -20.97
N GLY A 149 -5.70 28.70 -20.78
CA GLY A 149 -6.68 28.96 -19.73
C GLY A 149 -7.84 29.77 -20.28
#